data_AF-A0A951UIC4-F1
#
_entry.id   AF-A0A951UIC4-F1
#
_cell.length_a   1.000
_cell.length_b   1.000
_cell.length_c   1.000
_cell.angle_alpha   90.00
_cell.angle_beta   90.00
_cell.angle_gamma   90.00
#
_symmetry.space_group_name_H-M   'P 1'
#
loop_
_entity.id
_entity.type
_entity.pdbx_description
1 polymer ?
#
loop_
_entity_poly.entity_id
_entity_poly.type
_entity_poly.pdbx_seq_one_letter_code
_entity_poly.pdbx_strand_id
1 'polypeptide(L)' 'MESQGFDVGGYVDQMALLVDLQLRDEYRDGVVANFERIKAIAQLVNEFPIPEEIEVAPIFEP' A
#
# COMPACT_ATOMS: atom_id res chain seq x y z
N MET A 1 -17.66 -5.13 -4.19
CA MET A 1 -16.76 -6.30 -4.26
C MET A 1 -16.66 -6.84 -2.85
N GLU A 2 -17.20 -8.03 -2.59
CA GLU A 2 -16.91 -8.73 -1.34
C GLU A 2 -15.39 -8.95 -1.28
N SER A 3 -14.75 -8.39 -0.26
CA SER A 3 -13.32 -8.55 -0.08
C SER A 3 -13.05 -10.00 0.33
N GLN A 4 -12.57 -10.82 -0.61
CA GLN A 4 -11.57 -11.80 -0.21
C GLN A 4 -10.55 -11.06 0.66
N GLY A 5 -10.24 -11.58 1.85
CA GLY A 5 -9.31 -10.92 2.76
C GLY A 5 -8.05 -10.51 1.99
N PHE A 6 -7.67 -9.23 2.07
CA PHE A 6 -6.51 -8.73 1.32
C PHE A 6 -5.25 -9.43 1.82
N ASP A 7 -4.67 -10.28 0.96
CA ASP A 7 -3.43 -11.01 1.18
C ASP A 7 -2.23 -10.08 1.03
N VAL A 8 -1.72 -9.63 2.17
CA VAL A 8 -0.56 -8.74 2.24
C VAL A 8 0.71 -9.44 1.75
N GLY A 9 0.85 -10.75 2.03
CA GLY A 9 2.02 -11.52 1.63
C GLY A 9 2.13 -11.62 0.12
N GLY A 10 1.06 -12.05 -0.54
CA GLY A 10 0.99 -12.10 -2.00
C GLY A 10 1.21 -10.73 -2.64
N TYR A 11 0.64 -9.66 -2.07
CA TYR A 11 0.87 -8.29 -2.56
C TYR A 11 2.34 -7.89 -2.47
N VAL A 12 3.02 -8.13 -1.34
CA VAL A 12 4.45 -7.82 -1.16
C VAL A 12 5.31 -8.56 -2.20
N ASP A 13 5.06 -9.84 -2.42
CA ASP A 13 5.81 -10.65 -3.39
C ASP A 13 5.63 -10.12 -4.83
N GLN A 14 4.39 -9.78 -5.20
CA GLN A 14 4.06 -9.22 -6.51
C GLN A 14 4.67 -7.83 -6.72
N MET A 15 4.63 -6.97 -5.70
CA MET A 15 5.20 -5.62 -5.79
C MET A 15 6.72 -5.66 -5.85
N ALA A 16 7.37 -6.54 -5.09
CA ALA A 16 8.82 -6.73 -5.17
C ALA A 16 9.25 -7.12 -6.59
N LEU A 17 8.50 -8.03 -7.24
CA LEU A 17 8.74 -8.38 -8.64
C LEU A 17 8.51 -7.19 -9.59
N LEU A 18 7.42 -6.44 -9.39
CA LEU A 18 7.06 -5.31 -10.25
C LEU A 18 8.12 -4.21 -10.27
N VAL A 19 8.74 -3.92 -9.12
CA VAL A 19 9.77 -2.88 -8.99
C VAL A 19 11.20 -3.41 -9.10
N ASP A 20 11.37 -4.68 -9.49
CA ASP A 20 12.67 -5.38 -9.55
C ASP A 20 13.47 -5.30 -8.24
N LEU A 21 12.75 -5.37 -7.11
CA LEU A 21 13.36 -5.40 -5.78
C LEU A 21 13.68 -6.85 -5.41
N GLN A 22 14.97 -7.15 -5.30
CA GLN A 22 15.44 -8.42 -4.74
C GLN A 22 15.24 -8.46 -3.22
N LEU A 23 14.02 -8.75 -2.80
CA LEU A 23 13.66 -8.89 -1.39
C LEU A 23 14.22 -10.21 -0.84
N ARG A 24 15.29 -10.13 -0.06
CA ARG A 24 15.88 -11.32 0.60
C ARG A 24 14.91 -11.88 1.64
N ASP A 25 14.87 -13.21 1.75
CA ASP A 25 13.97 -13.95 2.66
C ASP A 25 14.03 -13.44 4.09
N GLU A 26 15.23 -13.06 4.58
CA GLU A 26 15.44 -12.54 5.94
C GLU A 26 14.68 -11.24 6.25
N TYR A 27 14.25 -10.48 5.24
CA TYR A 27 13.45 -9.25 5.43
C TYR A 27 11.98 -9.42 5.11
N ARG A 28 11.58 -10.52 4.45
CA ARG A 28 10.23 -10.66 3.90
C ARG A 28 9.17 -10.51 4.99
N ASP A 29 9.32 -11.22 6.10
CA ASP A 29 8.37 -11.17 7.21
C ASP A 29 8.26 -9.76 7.82
N GLY A 30 9.38 -9.06 7.93
CA GLY A 30 9.41 -7.68 8.41
C GLY A 30 8.71 -6.70 7.46
N VAL A 31 8.89 -6.87 6.15
CA VAL A 31 8.18 -6.08 5.13
C VAL A 31 6.68 -6.34 5.18
N VAL A 32 6.26 -7.61 5.26
CA VAL A 32 4.84 -7.98 5.38
C VAL A 32 4.20 -7.35 6.62
N ALA A 33 4.84 -7.47 7.79
CA ALA A 33 4.35 -6.87 9.04
C ALA A 33 4.22 -5.33 8.95
N ASN A 34 5.14 -4.66 8.24
CA ASN A 34 5.05 -3.23 8.01
C ASN A 34 3.88 -2.86 7.08
N PHE A 35 3.64 -3.63 6.02
CA PHE A 35 2.49 -3.42 5.14
C PHE A 35 1.15 -3.67 5.84
N GLU A 36 1.06 -4.66 6.73
CA GLU A 36 -0.14 -4.87 7.57
C GLU A 36 -0.45 -3.64 8.42
N ARG A 37 0.58 -3.05 9.05
CA ARG A 37 0.43 -1.82 9.84
C ARG A 37 0.04 -0.62 8.98
N ILE A 38 0.67 -0.45 7.81
CA ILE A 38 0.35 0.62 6.87
C ILE A 38 -1.11 0.49 6.39
N LYS A 39 -1.55 -0.73 6.05
CA LYS A 39 -2.92 -0.99 5.61
C LYS A 39 -3.95 -0.59 6.68
N ALA A 40 -3.69 -0.90 7.95
CA ALA A 40 -4.59 -0.51 9.04
C ALA A 40 -4.76 1.02 9.15
N ILE A 41 -3.67 1.77 8.97
CA ILE A 41 -3.71 3.24 8.96
C ILE A 41 -4.40 3.75 7.69
N ALA A 42 -4.09 3.18 6.53
CA ALA A 42 -4.68 3.57 5.26
C ALA A 42 -6.20 3.33 5.22
N GLN A 43 -6.71 2.30 5.90
CA GLN A 43 -8.15 2.07 6.03
C GLN A 43 -8.85 3.27 6.67
N LEU A 44 -8.30 3.82 7.75
CA LEU A 44 -8.85 5.02 8.41
C LEU A 44 -8.85 6.24 7.48
N VAL A 45 -7.82 6.38 6.64
CA VAL A 45 -7.71 7.50 5.68
C VAL A 45 -8.69 7.32 4.51
N ASN A 46 -8.93 6.09 4.07
CA ASN A 46 -9.85 5.80 2.96
C ASN A 46 -11.33 5.91 3.36
N GLU A 47 -11.65 6.06 4.65
CA GLU A 47 -13.02 6.31 5.13
C GLU A 47 -13.47 7.77 4.91
N PHE A 48 -12.53 8.70 4.73
CA PHE A 48 -12.86 10.08 4.40
C PHE A 48 -13.39 10.17 2.96
N PRO A 49 -14.53 10.83 2.70
CA PRO A 49 -15.03 11.03 1.35
C PRO A 49 -14.06 11.92 0.56
N ILE A 50 -13.77 11.52 -0.67
CA ILE A 50 -12.93 12.25 -1.61
C ILE A 50 -13.86 12.84 -2.69
N PRO A 51 -14.14 14.16 -2.68
CA PRO A 51 -14.91 14.81 -3.73
C PRO A 51 -14.28 14.62 -5.11
N GLU A 52 -15.05 14.58 -6.19
CA GLU A 52 -14.48 14.43 -7.54
C GLU A 52 -13.63 15.64 -7.95
N GLU A 53 -13.95 16.82 -7.38
CA GLU A 53 -13.28 18.08 -7.67
C GLU A 53 -12.02 18.32 -6.81
N ILE A 54 -11.65 17.38 -5.92
CA ILE A 54 -10.46 17.54 -5.08
C ILE A 54 -9.19 17.32 -5.90
N GLU A 55 -8.34 18.34 -5.95
CA GLU A 55 -7.03 18.25 -6.57
C GLU A 55 -5.98 17.78 -5.55
N VAL A 56 -4.98 17.06 -6.05
CA VAL A 56 -3.82 16.66 -5.23
C VAL A 56 -3.11 17.94 -4.76
N ALA A 57 -2.66 17.98 -3.51
CA ALA A 57 -1.84 19.11 -3.04
C ALA A 57 -0.37 18.91 -3.46
N PRO A 58 -0.02 19.31 -4.70
CA PRO A 58 1.21 20.08 -4.88
C PRO A 58 1.03 21.21 -5.91
N ILE A 59 1.31 22.45 -5.52
CA ILE A 59 1.65 23.50 -6.50
C ILE A 59 3.07 23.19 -6.97
N PHE A 60 3.22 22.70 -8.19
CA PHE A 60 4.52 22.61 -8.83
C PHE A 60 5.02 24.03 -9.12
N GLU A 61 6.06 24.48 -8.40
CA GLU A 61 6.79 25.70 -8.72
C GLU A 61 8.00 25.33 -9.60
N PRO A 62 8.06 25.82 -10.86
CA PRO A 62 9.12 25.48 -11.82
C PRO A 62 10.50 26.07 -11.48
#